data_AF-A0A0C3A3Q7-F1
#
_entry.id   AF-A0A0C3A3Q7-F1
#
_cell.length_a   1.000
_cell.length_b   1.000
_cell.length_c   1.000
_cell.angle_alpha   90.00
_cell.angle_beta   90.00
_cell.angle_gamma   90.00
#
_symmetry.space_group_name_H-M   'P 1'
#
loop_
_entity.id
_entity.type
_entity.pdbx_description
1 polymer ?
#
loop_
_entity_poly.entity_id
_entity_poly.type
_entity_poly.pdbx_seq_one_letter_code
_entity_poly.pdbx_strand_id
1 'polypeptide(L)'
;MDGIGGKPAWAWIFILEGLITVVAGAVSPWIIVDFPENASFLTEAERTVVIRRLQCDDQFSAAGERLKFKHIKKSFTEWKTYAGMLVVGAITVPVYSLALFLPSIIHEATPANLLTIPVYMAACIFTLIVGVLGDRYRRRGLFNLICLPVCATGFIILLASRDAKLSYFAYRSWVANNVEGSSKRSVTLAISITSGNVQGIVSSNIYRANQTPWYPIGHGIALMYVILAIIGTVILWYILKRENARRDRGERDEIIQGQEGGHIANGCFESVEEAKREKGDEWSGYRHTL
;
A
#
# COMPACT_ATOMS: atom_id res chain seq x y z
N MET A 1 -21.70 -7.89 -28.65
CA MET A 1 -21.79 -9.32 -29.02
C MET A 1 -23.10 -9.92 -28.51
N ASP A 2 -24.22 -9.21 -28.68
CA ASP A 2 -25.50 -9.69 -28.17
C ASP A 2 -26.05 -10.78 -29.09
N GLY A 3 -26.50 -11.91 -28.53
CA GLY A 3 -27.02 -13.06 -29.29
C GLY A 3 -25.96 -13.97 -29.94
N ILE A 4 -24.67 -13.59 -29.90
CA ILE A 4 -23.59 -14.46 -30.40
C ILE A 4 -23.45 -15.66 -29.44
N GLY A 5 -23.49 -16.88 -29.99
CA GLY A 5 -23.40 -18.13 -29.22
C GLY A 5 -24.56 -18.35 -28.23
N GLY A 6 -25.71 -17.69 -28.45
CA GLY A 6 -26.88 -17.78 -27.57
C GLY A 6 -26.68 -17.11 -26.20
N LYS A 7 -25.68 -16.23 -26.07
CA LYS A 7 -25.35 -15.54 -24.82
C LYS A 7 -25.65 -14.05 -24.91
N PRO A 8 -26.11 -13.43 -23.80
CA PRO A 8 -26.32 -12.00 -23.73
C PRO A 8 -24.98 -11.24 -23.76
N ALA A 9 -24.99 -9.99 -24.25
CA ALA A 9 -23.78 -9.19 -24.41
C ALA A 9 -22.93 -9.04 -23.13
N TRP A 10 -23.56 -8.97 -21.94
CA TRP A 10 -22.84 -8.84 -20.67
C TRP A 10 -22.00 -10.09 -20.33
N ALA A 11 -22.44 -11.28 -20.75
CA ALA A 11 -21.72 -12.52 -20.50
C ALA A 11 -20.41 -12.57 -21.30
N TRP A 12 -20.40 -12.01 -22.51
CA TRP A 12 -19.19 -11.93 -23.33
C TRP A 12 -18.10 -11.05 -22.73
N ILE A 13 -18.46 -10.03 -21.94
CA ILE A 13 -17.48 -9.19 -21.23
C ILE A 13 -16.69 -10.06 -20.25
N PHE A 14 -17.37 -10.82 -19.39
CA PHE A 14 -16.72 -11.72 -18.44
C PHE A 14 -15.97 -12.88 -19.11
N ILE A 15 -16.49 -13.43 -20.20
CA ILE A 15 -15.84 -14.53 -20.91
C ILE A 15 -14.51 -14.07 -21.53
N LEU A 16 -14.49 -12.92 -22.20
CA LEU A 16 -13.28 -12.41 -22.84
C LEU A 16 -12.24 -11.97 -21.82
N GLU A 17 -12.65 -11.25 -20.78
CA GLU A 17 -11.77 -10.82 -19.69
C GLU A 17 -11.20 -12.02 -18.90
N GLY A 18 -12.06 -13.01 -18.61
CA GLY A 18 -11.65 -14.26 -17.98
C GLY A 18 -10.70 -15.07 -18.86
N LEU A 19 -10.93 -15.13 -20.17
CA LEU A 19 -10.07 -15.85 -21.10
C LEU A 19 -8.65 -15.26 -21.16
N ILE A 20 -8.54 -13.92 -21.20
CA ILE A 20 -7.23 -13.24 -21.13
C ILE A 20 -6.49 -13.64 -19.85
N THR A 21 -7.21 -13.69 -18.72
CA THR A 21 -6.64 -14.10 -17.43
C THR A 21 -6.20 -15.57 -17.44
N VAL A 22 -6.99 -16.47 -18.03
CA VAL A 22 -6.63 -17.90 -18.17
C VAL A 22 -5.39 -18.06 -19.04
N VAL A 23 -5.29 -17.33 -20.15
CA VAL A 23 -4.12 -17.36 -21.03
C VAL A 23 -2.89 -16.81 -20.29
N ALA A 24 -3.02 -15.69 -19.57
CA ALA A 24 -1.93 -15.14 -18.77
C ALA A 24 -1.46 -16.13 -17.68
N GLY A 25 -2.40 -16.81 -17.01
CA GLY A 25 -2.10 -17.85 -16.03
C GLY A 25 -1.41 -19.06 -16.66
N ALA A 26 -1.88 -19.52 -17.82
CA ALA A 26 -1.26 -20.62 -18.56
C ALA A 26 0.17 -20.26 -19.01
N VAL A 27 0.42 -18.99 -19.37
CA VAL A 27 1.73 -18.52 -19.83
C VAL A 27 2.69 -18.22 -18.66
N SER A 28 2.15 -17.93 -17.47
CA SER A 28 2.93 -17.58 -16.27
C SER A 28 4.09 -18.53 -15.93
N PRO A 29 4.00 -19.87 -15.99
CA PRO A 29 5.12 -20.75 -15.68
C PRO A 29 6.31 -20.63 -16.65
N TRP A 30 6.10 -20.11 -17.86
CA TRP A 30 7.19 -19.91 -18.82
C TRP A 30 7.83 -18.52 -18.72
N ILE A 31 7.13 -17.54 -18.15
CA ILE A 31 7.63 -16.16 -18.02
C ILE A 31 8.18 -15.87 -16.62
N ILE A 32 7.52 -16.37 -15.58
CA ILE A 32 7.89 -16.09 -14.18
C ILE A 32 9.04 -17.00 -13.78
N VAL A 33 10.18 -16.39 -13.49
CA VAL A 33 11.34 -17.06 -12.94
C VAL A 33 11.44 -16.71 -11.45
N ASP A 34 11.52 -17.73 -10.59
CA ASP A 34 11.54 -17.54 -9.14
C ASP A 34 12.76 -16.74 -8.65
N PHE A 35 13.91 -16.91 -9.32
CA PHE A 35 15.16 -16.25 -8.94
C PHE A 35 15.91 -15.72 -10.16
N PRO A 36 16.58 -14.55 -10.06
CA PRO A 36 17.41 -14.01 -11.14
C PRO A 36 18.52 -14.96 -11.59
N GLU A 37 18.96 -15.85 -10.70
CA GLU A 37 19.93 -16.91 -10.97
C GLU A 37 19.44 -17.94 -11.98
N ASN A 38 18.13 -18.24 -11.96
CA ASN A 38 17.48 -19.19 -12.85
C ASN A 38 16.95 -18.51 -14.14
N ALA A 39 17.14 -17.20 -14.28
CA ALA A 39 16.60 -16.44 -15.40
C ALA A 39 17.42 -16.71 -16.66
N SER A 40 16.81 -17.40 -17.62
CA SER A 40 17.40 -17.72 -18.93
C SER A 40 17.50 -16.52 -19.86
N PHE A 41 16.76 -15.44 -19.58
CA PHE A 41 16.73 -14.22 -20.39
C PHE A 41 17.76 -13.16 -19.97
N LEU A 42 18.45 -13.33 -18.82
CA LEU A 42 19.45 -12.38 -18.34
C LEU A 42 20.85 -12.79 -18.79
N THR A 43 21.62 -11.83 -19.28
CA THR A 43 23.07 -12.01 -19.44
C THR A 43 23.76 -12.08 -18.07
N GLU A 44 24.96 -12.65 -18.03
CA GLU A 44 25.70 -12.80 -16.77
C GLU A 44 25.98 -11.45 -16.08
N ALA A 45 26.31 -10.42 -16.87
CA ALA A 45 26.51 -9.06 -16.37
C ALA A 45 25.22 -8.44 -15.79
N GLU A 46 24.07 -8.61 -16.46
CA GLU A 46 22.78 -8.14 -15.97
C GLU A 46 22.37 -8.88 -14.70
N ARG A 47 22.58 -10.19 -14.66
CA ARG A 47 22.32 -11.02 -13.48
C ARG A 47 23.12 -10.53 -12.27
N THR A 48 24.41 -10.25 -12.42
CA THR A 48 25.22 -9.70 -11.33
C THR A 48 24.68 -8.36 -10.84
N VAL A 49 24.26 -7.46 -11.74
CA VAL A 49 23.67 -6.18 -11.37
C VAL A 49 22.35 -6.36 -10.63
N VAL A 50 21.49 -7.26 -11.09
CA VAL A 50 20.20 -7.56 -10.46
C VAL A 50 20.41 -8.15 -9.07
N ILE A 51 21.27 -9.17 -8.93
CA ILE A 51 21.60 -9.77 -7.63
C ILE A 51 22.16 -8.72 -6.67
N ARG A 52 23.11 -7.90 -7.14
CA ARG A 52 23.69 -6.82 -6.32
C ARG A 52 22.63 -5.80 -5.89
N ARG A 53 21.68 -5.43 -6.76
CA ARG A 53 20.56 -4.55 -6.40
C ARG A 53 19.66 -5.20 -5.36
N LEU A 54 19.26 -6.47 -5.54
CA LEU A 54 18.47 -7.20 -4.55
C LEU A 54 19.18 -7.28 -3.18
N GLN A 55 20.49 -7.48 -3.17
CA GLN A 55 21.31 -7.46 -1.96
C GLN A 55 21.37 -6.06 -1.33
N CYS A 56 21.48 -4.99 -2.12
CA CYS A 56 21.44 -3.61 -1.64
C CYS A 56 20.06 -3.18 -1.12
N ASP A 57 18.97 -3.74 -1.67
CA ASP A 57 17.59 -3.47 -1.25
C ASP A 57 17.14 -4.32 -0.05
N ASP A 58 18.08 -5.04 0.60
CA ASP A 58 17.83 -5.94 1.73
C ASP A 58 16.75 -7.01 1.43
N GLN A 59 16.58 -7.36 0.15
CA GLN A 59 15.72 -8.47 -0.29
C GLN A 59 16.50 -9.78 -0.16
N PHE A 60 16.87 -10.13 1.09
CA PHE A 60 17.68 -11.31 1.44
C PHE A 60 17.06 -12.66 1.05
N SER A 61 15.80 -12.66 0.63
CA SER A 61 15.18 -13.85 0.02
C SER A 61 15.93 -14.33 -1.22
N ALA A 62 16.72 -13.45 -1.88
CA ALA A 62 17.54 -13.80 -3.05
C ALA A 62 18.60 -14.89 -2.77
N ALA A 63 19.01 -15.10 -1.51
CA ALA A 63 20.03 -16.08 -1.13
C ALA A 63 19.45 -17.40 -0.56
N GLY A 64 18.16 -17.68 -0.76
CA GLY A 64 17.54 -18.92 -0.28
C GLY A 64 17.10 -18.88 1.19
N GLU A 65 16.62 -17.73 1.66
CA GLU A 65 16.11 -17.60 3.02
C GLU A 65 14.85 -18.46 3.21
N ARG A 66 14.99 -19.60 3.89
CA ARG A 66 13.84 -20.48 4.20
C ARG A 66 12.86 -19.74 5.11
N LEU A 67 11.58 -19.81 4.77
CA LEU A 67 10.50 -19.19 5.53
C LEU A 67 10.47 -19.74 6.97
N LYS A 68 10.98 -18.97 7.93
CA LYS A 68 11.03 -19.37 9.35
C LYS A 68 9.71 -19.00 10.03
N PHE A 69 9.04 -19.98 10.64
CA PHE A 69 7.81 -19.75 11.41
C PHE A 69 7.97 -18.69 12.52
N LYS A 70 9.18 -18.56 13.09
CA LYS A 70 9.55 -17.50 14.03
C LYS A 70 9.30 -16.09 13.45
N HIS A 71 9.65 -15.87 12.17
CA HIS A 71 9.43 -14.57 11.50
C HIS A 71 7.95 -14.30 11.26
N ILE A 72 7.17 -15.33 10.90
CA ILE A 72 5.70 -15.21 10.77
C ILE A 72 5.09 -14.80 12.10
N LYS A 73 5.38 -15.55 13.17
CA LYS A 73 4.85 -15.28 14.51
C LYS A 73 5.21 -13.87 14.98
N LYS A 74 6.46 -13.44 14.73
CA LYS A 74 6.92 -12.08 15.04
C LYS A 74 6.09 -11.02 14.31
N SER A 75 5.80 -11.21 13.02
CA SER A 75 4.96 -10.27 12.25
C SER A 75 3.55 -10.10 12.81
N PHE A 76 2.96 -11.16 13.40
CA PHE A 76 1.65 -11.09 14.06
C PHE A 76 1.68 -10.42 15.44
N THR A 77 2.84 -10.37 16.11
CA THR A 77 2.98 -9.70 17.41
C THR A 77 3.58 -8.31 17.31
N GLU A 78 4.10 -7.93 16.14
CA GLU A 78 4.77 -6.66 15.91
C GLU A 78 3.77 -5.50 15.88
N TRP A 79 3.97 -4.50 16.74
CA TRP A 79 3.08 -3.34 16.82
C TRP A 79 3.04 -2.54 15.50
N LYS A 80 4.15 -2.53 14.73
CA LYS A 80 4.25 -1.87 13.41
C LYS A 80 3.23 -2.46 12.42
N THR A 81 2.95 -3.76 12.52
CA THR A 81 1.93 -4.43 11.69
C THR A 81 0.55 -3.86 11.98
N TYR A 82 0.15 -3.77 13.25
CA TYR A 82 -1.16 -3.24 13.63
C TYR A 82 -1.31 -1.75 13.34
N ALA A 83 -0.25 -0.97 13.54
CA ALA A 83 -0.25 0.45 13.16
C ALA A 83 -0.37 0.63 11.64
N GLY A 84 0.31 -0.22 10.85
CA GLY A 84 0.14 -0.28 9.39
C GLY A 84 -1.28 -0.69 8.97
N MET A 85 -1.87 -1.70 9.61
CA MET A 85 -3.26 -2.11 9.39
C MET A 85 -4.24 -0.98 9.66
N LEU A 86 -4.05 -0.23 10.75
CA LEU A 86 -4.94 0.88 11.10
C LEU A 86 -4.87 1.97 10.02
N VAL A 87 -3.67 2.35 9.59
CA VAL A 87 -3.52 3.38 8.55
C VAL A 87 -4.08 2.91 7.21
N VAL A 88 -3.74 1.70 6.76
CA VAL A 88 -4.23 1.15 5.49
C VAL A 88 -5.74 0.94 5.52
N GLY A 89 -6.26 0.33 6.58
CA GLY A 89 -7.69 0.15 6.81
C GLY A 89 -8.43 1.48 6.83
N ALA A 90 -7.89 2.50 7.50
CA ALA A 90 -8.53 3.80 7.56
C ALA A 90 -8.57 4.52 6.19
N ILE A 91 -7.56 4.33 5.35
CA ILE A 91 -7.53 4.89 3.98
C ILE A 91 -8.51 4.14 3.05
N THR A 92 -8.74 2.85 3.27
CA THR A 92 -9.58 2.04 2.36
C THR A 92 -11.07 2.38 2.44
N VAL A 93 -11.59 2.80 3.60
CA VAL A 93 -13.01 3.20 3.76
C VAL A 93 -13.40 4.33 2.80
N PRO A 94 -12.74 5.50 2.78
CA PRO A 94 -13.10 6.57 1.86
C PRO A 94 -12.93 6.15 0.39
N VAL A 95 -11.91 5.35 0.07
CA VAL A 95 -11.66 4.82 -1.29
C VAL A 95 -12.81 3.95 -1.78
N TYR A 96 -13.18 2.93 -1.02
CA TYR A 96 -14.27 2.03 -1.40
C TYR A 96 -15.63 2.71 -1.38
N SER A 97 -15.86 3.59 -0.41
CA SER A 97 -17.12 4.34 -0.35
C SER A 97 -17.33 5.17 -1.60
N LEU A 98 -16.31 5.88 -2.05
CA LEU A 98 -16.44 6.69 -3.25
C LEU A 98 -16.50 5.84 -4.51
N ALA A 99 -15.79 4.70 -4.61
CA ALA A 99 -15.96 3.78 -5.75
C ALA A 99 -17.40 3.22 -5.85
N LEU A 100 -18.00 2.84 -4.70
CA LEU A 100 -19.34 2.26 -4.64
C LEU A 100 -20.45 3.28 -4.87
N PHE A 101 -20.29 4.50 -4.36
CA PHE A 101 -21.37 5.51 -4.36
C PHE A 101 -21.20 6.59 -5.43
N LEU A 102 -20.08 6.63 -6.14
CA LEU A 102 -19.87 7.52 -7.28
C LEU A 102 -20.98 7.45 -8.36
N PRO A 103 -21.42 6.25 -8.80
CA PRO A 103 -22.51 6.16 -9.78
C PRO A 103 -23.87 6.57 -9.21
N SER A 104 -24.05 6.52 -7.88
CA SER A 104 -25.31 6.93 -7.24
C SER A 104 -25.40 8.44 -7.00
N ILE A 105 -24.26 9.15 -6.95
CA ILE A 105 -24.20 10.61 -6.80
C ILE A 105 -24.44 11.31 -8.15
N ILE A 106 -24.00 10.68 -9.25
CA ILE A 106 -24.21 11.20 -10.61
C ILE A 106 -25.46 10.53 -11.18
N HIS A 107 -26.59 11.24 -11.15
CA HIS A 107 -27.83 10.79 -11.78
C HIS A 107 -27.55 10.38 -13.24
N GLU A 108 -27.80 9.09 -13.56
CA GLU A 108 -27.60 8.36 -14.83
C GLU A 108 -26.30 7.56 -14.98
N ALA A 109 -26.41 6.23 -14.87
CA ALA A 109 -25.31 5.27 -14.89
C ALA A 109 -24.49 5.22 -16.19
N THR A 110 -25.03 5.69 -17.32
CA THR A 110 -24.39 5.53 -18.65
C THR A 110 -23.46 6.70 -18.99
N PRO A 111 -23.86 7.98 -18.86
CA PRO A 111 -22.94 9.12 -19.04
C PRO A 111 -21.99 9.31 -17.85
N ALA A 112 -22.40 8.92 -16.64
CA ALA A 112 -21.60 9.07 -15.42
C ALA A 112 -20.28 8.31 -15.49
N ASN A 113 -20.29 7.05 -15.95
CA ASN A 113 -19.10 6.22 -16.05
C ASN A 113 -18.10 6.71 -17.11
N LEU A 114 -18.54 7.47 -18.12
CA LEU A 114 -17.64 8.10 -19.09
C LEU A 114 -16.92 9.32 -18.48
N LEU A 115 -17.59 10.06 -17.59
CA LEU A 115 -17.02 11.21 -16.90
C LEU A 115 -15.99 10.84 -15.82
N THR A 116 -15.93 9.57 -15.40
CA THR A 116 -14.93 9.09 -14.45
C THR A 116 -13.61 8.71 -15.14
N ILE A 117 -13.62 8.41 -16.44
CA ILE A 117 -12.40 8.01 -17.18
C ILE A 117 -11.29 9.07 -17.08
N PRO A 118 -11.52 10.37 -17.32
CA PRO A 118 -10.48 11.39 -17.18
C PRO A 118 -9.98 11.51 -15.74
N VAL A 119 -10.84 11.22 -14.76
CA VAL A 119 -10.51 11.26 -13.34
C VAL A 119 -9.57 10.11 -12.99
N TYR A 120 -9.87 8.90 -13.46
CA TYR A 120 -8.98 7.73 -13.30
C TYR A 120 -7.65 7.89 -14.04
N MET A 121 -7.63 8.53 -15.21
CA MET A 121 -6.38 8.82 -15.91
C MET A 121 -5.51 9.84 -15.17
N ALA A 122 -6.10 10.96 -14.73
CA ALA A 122 -5.39 11.94 -13.92
C ALA A 122 -4.86 11.30 -12.63
N ALA A 123 -5.65 10.38 -12.06
CA ALA A 123 -5.26 9.64 -10.88
C ALA A 123 -4.08 8.71 -11.07
N CYS A 124 -4.07 7.98 -12.19
CA CYS A 124 -2.96 7.13 -12.58
C CYS A 124 -1.68 7.96 -12.73
N ILE A 125 -1.75 9.08 -13.47
CA ILE A 125 -0.60 9.98 -13.69
C ILE A 125 -0.07 10.52 -12.37
N PHE A 126 -0.93 11.02 -11.48
CA PHE A 126 -0.49 11.57 -10.21
C PHE A 126 0.09 10.50 -9.28
N THR A 127 -0.50 9.30 -9.24
CA THR A 127 0.03 8.17 -8.46
C THR A 127 1.43 7.79 -8.95
N LEU A 128 1.67 7.79 -10.27
CA LEU A 128 3.01 7.58 -10.82
C LEU A 128 3.98 8.69 -10.42
N ILE A 129 3.56 9.96 -10.49
CA ILE A 129 4.39 11.11 -10.08
C ILE A 129 4.76 11.00 -8.60
N VAL A 130 3.78 10.77 -7.72
CA VAL A 130 4.02 10.64 -6.27
C VAL A 130 4.87 9.41 -5.96
N GLY A 131 4.69 8.30 -6.67
CA GLY A 131 5.55 7.12 -6.56
C GLY A 131 7.01 7.44 -6.90
N VAL A 132 7.25 8.03 -8.07
CA VAL A 132 8.59 8.42 -8.52
C VAL A 132 9.24 9.43 -7.57
N LEU A 133 8.49 10.43 -7.11
CA LEU A 133 9.00 11.41 -6.15
C LEU A 133 9.26 10.77 -4.78
N GLY A 134 8.36 9.90 -4.32
CA GLY A 134 8.50 9.14 -3.07
C GLY A 134 9.76 8.29 -3.04
N ASP A 135 10.08 7.66 -4.17
CA ASP A 135 11.28 6.85 -4.34
C ASP A 135 12.54 7.70 -4.46
N ARG A 136 12.48 8.78 -5.24
CA ARG A 136 13.61 9.69 -5.43
C ARG A 136 14.03 10.38 -4.14
N TYR A 137 13.07 10.81 -3.32
CA TYR A 137 13.36 11.52 -2.07
C TYR A 137 13.49 10.60 -0.86
N ARG A 138 13.17 9.29 -0.97
CA ARG A 138 13.17 8.32 0.14
C ARG A 138 12.44 8.84 1.38
N ARG A 139 11.38 9.62 1.16
CA ARG A 139 10.55 10.29 2.19
C ARG A 139 9.07 9.98 1.99
N ARG A 140 8.76 8.68 1.85
CA ARG A 140 7.43 8.20 1.47
C ARG A 140 6.37 8.60 2.52
N GLY A 141 6.72 8.72 3.80
CA GLY A 141 5.80 9.15 4.84
C GLY A 141 5.38 10.62 4.72
N LEU A 142 6.26 11.48 4.21
CA LEU A 142 5.97 12.91 4.00
C LEU A 142 4.92 13.13 2.89
N PHE A 143 5.02 12.38 1.79
CA PHE A 143 4.02 12.44 0.73
C PHE A 143 2.64 12.00 1.22
N ASN A 144 2.58 10.93 2.03
CA ASN A 144 1.32 10.51 2.65
C ASN A 144 0.73 11.59 3.58
N LEU A 145 1.56 12.26 4.38
CA LEU A 145 1.14 13.36 5.25
C LEU A 145 0.70 14.63 4.50
N ILE A 146 1.10 14.80 3.24
CA ILE A 146 0.63 15.91 2.39
C ILE A 146 -0.70 15.53 1.71
N CYS A 147 -0.85 14.29 1.25
CA CYS A 147 -2.04 13.83 0.52
C CYS A 147 -3.26 13.65 1.44
N LEU A 148 -3.08 13.18 2.68
CA LEU A 148 -4.20 12.92 3.59
C LEU A 148 -4.97 14.19 4.02
N PRO A 149 -4.33 15.33 4.34
CA PRO A 149 -5.03 16.58 4.58
C PRO A 149 -5.79 17.10 3.36
N VAL A 150 -5.24 16.95 2.15
CA VAL A 150 -5.96 17.28 0.91
C VAL A 150 -7.22 16.42 0.78
N CYS A 151 -7.13 15.12 1.10
CA CYS A 151 -8.29 14.24 1.18
C CYS A 151 -9.32 14.72 2.22
N ALA A 152 -8.87 15.14 3.42
CA ALA A 152 -9.76 15.65 4.45
C ALA A 152 -10.49 16.92 3.98
N THR A 153 -9.79 17.84 3.30
CA THR A 153 -10.43 19.05 2.73
C THR A 153 -11.50 18.70 1.70
N GLY A 154 -11.29 17.66 0.88
CA GLY A 154 -12.31 17.19 -0.07
C GLY A 154 -13.59 16.74 0.62
N PHE A 155 -13.50 15.92 1.66
CA PHE A 155 -14.67 15.50 2.44
C PHE A 155 -15.31 16.63 3.23
N ILE A 156 -14.53 17.59 3.74
CA ILE A 156 -15.05 18.79 4.39
C ILE A 156 -15.86 19.64 3.40
N ILE A 157 -15.36 19.80 2.17
CA ILE A 157 -16.10 20.50 1.11
C ILE A 157 -17.38 19.75 0.76
N LEU A 158 -17.37 18.42 0.66
CA LEU A 158 -18.57 17.63 0.40
C LEU A 158 -19.62 17.72 1.53
N LEU A 159 -19.17 17.93 2.78
CA LEU A 159 -20.04 18.15 3.94
C LEU A 159 -20.59 19.59 4.01
N ALA A 160 -19.77 20.58 3.66
CA ALA A 160 -20.07 22.00 3.84
C ALA A 160 -20.72 22.65 2.61
N SER A 161 -20.37 22.20 1.40
CA SER A 161 -20.83 22.77 0.14
C SER A 161 -22.07 22.05 -0.37
N ARG A 162 -23.10 22.84 -0.71
CA ARG A 162 -24.29 22.39 -1.43
C ARG A 162 -24.22 22.71 -2.92
N ASP A 163 -23.09 23.24 -3.40
CA ASP A 163 -22.88 23.54 -4.82
C ASP A 163 -22.29 22.34 -5.54
N ALA A 164 -23.03 21.83 -6.54
CA ALA A 164 -22.64 20.69 -7.36
C ALA A 164 -21.26 20.86 -8.03
N LYS A 165 -20.86 22.09 -8.38
CA LYS A 165 -19.57 22.34 -9.05
C LYS A 165 -18.38 22.19 -8.11
N LEU A 166 -18.50 22.70 -6.88
CA LEU A 166 -17.46 22.61 -5.86
C LEU A 166 -17.30 21.17 -5.34
N SER A 167 -18.41 20.47 -5.15
CA SER A 167 -18.42 19.05 -4.77
C SER A 167 -17.79 18.18 -5.86
N TYR A 168 -18.01 18.50 -7.14
CA TYR A 168 -17.39 17.80 -8.26
C TYR A 168 -15.88 18.08 -8.39
N PHE A 169 -15.41 19.30 -8.10
CA PHE A 169 -13.99 19.65 -8.12
C PHE A 169 -13.21 18.99 -6.97
N ALA A 170 -13.77 19.01 -5.76
CA ALA A 170 -13.20 18.32 -4.59
C ALA A 170 -13.07 16.80 -4.83
N TYR A 171 -14.04 16.22 -5.53
CA TYR A 171 -14.03 14.81 -5.93
C TYR A 171 -12.91 14.47 -6.94
N ARG A 172 -12.68 15.32 -7.95
CA ARG A 172 -11.66 15.09 -9.00
C ARG A 172 -10.22 15.06 -8.46
N SER A 173 -9.91 15.87 -7.45
CA SER A 173 -8.58 15.94 -6.85
C SER A 173 -8.24 14.73 -5.97
N TRP A 174 -9.24 13.92 -5.61
CA TRP A 174 -9.14 12.88 -4.59
C TRP A 174 -8.89 11.46 -5.12
N VAL A 175 -9.44 11.08 -6.28
CA VAL A 175 -9.21 9.75 -6.91
C VAL A 175 -7.72 9.50 -7.19
N ALA A 176 -6.90 10.56 -7.11
CA ALA A 176 -5.54 10.61 -7.58
C ALA A 176 -4.43 9.97 -6.73
N ASN A 177 -4.74 9.26 -5.66
CA ASN A 177 -3.71 8.71 -4.78
C ASN A 177 -4.06 7.27 -4.40
N ASN A 178 -3.14 6.30 -4.49
CA ASN A 178 -2.83 5.32 -3.43
C ASN A 178 -1.92 4.12 -3.89
N VAL A 179 -1.02 3.71 -2.95
CA VAL A 179 -0.36 2.38 -2.72
C VAL A 179 1.08 2.12 -3.22
N GLU A 180 1.98 1.65 -2.31
CA GLU A 180 3.12 0.74 -2.61
C GLU A 180 3.79 0.06 -1.37
N GLY A 181 4.35 -1.18 -1.51
CA GLY A 181 5.58 -1.66 -0.79
C GLY A 181 5.67 -3.14 -0.27
N SER A 182 6.79 -3.87 -0.52
CA SER A 182 7.00 -5.36 -0.46
C SER A 182 7.95 -6.04 0.59
N SER A 183 7.75 -7.38 0.80
CA SER A 183 8.67 -8.50 1.18
C SER A 183 8.62 -9.19 2.59
N LYS A 184 9.25 -8.74 3.71
CA LYS A 184 8.79 -9.15 5.09
C LYS A 184 7.55 -8.35 5.50
N ARG A 185 7.60 -7.12 5.02
CA ARG A 185 6.46 -6.40 4.48
C ARG A 185 5.44 -7.31 3.80
N SER A 186 5.72 -8.36 3.04
CA SER A 186 4.65 -9.13 2.35
C SER A 186 3.66 -9.78 3.31
N VAL A 187 4.11 -10.31 4.46
CA VAL A 187 3.16 -10.82 5.48
C VAL A 187 2.42 -9.67 6.15
N THR A 188 3.14 -8.63 6.58
CA THR A 188 2.54 -7.43 7.18
C THR A 188 1.60 -6.68 6.21
N LEU A 189 1.91 -6.72 4.92
CA LEU A 189 1.20 -6.12 3.79
C LEU A 189 0.00 -6.98 3.47
N ALA A 190 0.12 -8.30 3.43
CA ALA A 190 -1.03 -9.20 3.28
C ALA A 190 -2.02 -8.98 4.42
N ILE A 191 -1.55 -8.89 5.67
CA ILE A 191 -2.39 -8.56 6.83
C ILE A 191 -3.00 -7.15 6.68
N SER A 192 -2.23 -6.16 6.25
CA SER A 192 -2.71 -4.78 6.05
C SER A 192 -3.75 -4.69 4.91
N ILE A 193 -3.52 -5.36 3.78
CA ILE A 193 -4.45 -5.45 2.65
C ILE A 193 -5.72 -6.17 3.07
N THR A 194 -5.60 -7.27 3.83
CA THR A 194 -6.76 -7.99 4.37
C THR A 194 -7.59 -7.08 5.26
N SER A 195 -6.96 -6.30 6.15
CA SER A 195 -7.68 -5.31 6.95
C SER A 195 -8.36 -4.25 6.08
N GLY A 196 -7.74 -3.82 4.99
CA GLY A 196 -8.35 -2.93 4.01
C GLY A 196 -9.58 -3.52 3.32
N ASN A 197 -9.54 -4.80 2.96
CA ASN A 197 -10.66 -5.48 2.34
C ASN A 197 -11.85 -5.66 3.29
N VAL A 198 -11.61 -5.89 4.59
CA VAL A 198 -12.68 -5.95 5.61
C VAL A 198 -13.46 -4.63 5.68
N GLN A 199 -12.77 -3.50 5.47
CA GLN A 199 -13.40 -2.18 5.46
C GLN A 199 -14.36 -1.96 4.28
N GLY A 200 -14.35 -2.84 3.27
CA GLY A 200 -15.38 -2.94 2.24
C GLY A 200 -16.79 -3.07 2.84
N ILE A 201 -16.93 -3.88 3.90
CA ILE A 201 -18.21 -4.09 4.60
C ILE A 201 -18.69 -2.80 5.27
N VAL A 202 -17.77 -2.03 5.87
CA VAL A 202 -18.11 -0.74 6.46
C VAL A 202 -18.53 0.22 5.35
N SER A 203 -17.69 0.38 4.32
CA SER A 203 -17.92 1.32 3.23
C SER A 203 -19.26 1.12 2.52
N SER A 204 -19.70 -0.13 2.30
CA SER A 204 -20.98 -0.42 1.64
C SER A 204 -22.21 -0.03 2.46
N ASN A 205 -22.07 0.25 3.76
CA ASN A 205 -23.18 0.51 4.67
C ASN A 205 -23.26 1.97 5.17
N ILE A 206 -22.25 2.81 4.90
CA ILE A 206 -22.22 4.19 5.44
C ILE A 206 -23.04 5.19 4.61
N TYR A 207 -23.29 4.93 3.33
CA TYR A 207 -24.16 5.77 2.49
C TYR A 207 -25.54 5.14 2.39
N ARG A 208 -26.52 5.73 3.08
CA ARG A 208 -27.89 5.23 3.15
C ARG A 208 -28.80 5.99 2.20
N ALA A 209 -29.72 5.28 1.54
CA ALA A 209 -30.68 5.88 0.60
C ALA A 209 -31.57 6.97 1.23
N ASN A 210 -31.85 6.89 2.53
CA ASN A 210 -32.64 7.90 3.25
C ASN A 210 -31.87 9.21 3.52
N GLN A 211 -30.62 9.33 3.07
CA GLN A 211 -29.77 10.51 3.23
C GLN A 211 -29.39 11.16 1.90
N THR A 212 -30.01 10.73 0.80
CA THR A 212 -29.86 11.35 -0.51
C THR A 212 -30.28 12.82 -0.48
N PRO A 213 -29.65 13.72 -1.26
CA PRO A 213 -28.47 13.50 -2.10
C PRO A 213 -27.14 13.82 -1.38
N TRP A 214 -27.18 14.33 -0.15
CA TRP A 214 -26.02 14.94 0.51
C TRP A 214 -25.21 13.97 1.37
N TYR A 215 -25.79 12.85 1.78
CA TYR A 215 -25.15 11.77 2.55
C TYR A 215 -24.23 12.25 3.70
N PRO A 216 -24.71 13.10 4.63
CA PRO A 216 -23.85 13.73 5.64
C PRO A 216 -23.18 12.71 6.58
N ILE A 217 -23.86 11.61 6.91
CA ILE A 217 -23.28 10.56 7.77
C ILE A 217 -22.20 9.79 7.00
N GLY A 218 -22.43 9.46 5.72
CA GLY A 218 -21.45 8.78 4.88
C GLY A 218 -20.16 9.57 4.73
N HIS A 219 -20.27 10.86 4.39
CA HIS A 219 -19.12 11.76 4.28
C HIS A 219 -18.46 12.02 5.64
N GLY A 220 -19.24 12.12 6.73
CA GLY A 220 -18.73 12.31 8.09
C GLY A 220 -17.91 11.12 8.60
N ILE A 221 -18.39 9.90 8.38
CA ILE A 221 -17.65 8.67 8.72
C ILE A 221 -16.40 8.57 7.86
N ALA A 222 -16.49 8.86 6.55
CA ALA A 222 -15.32 8.88 5.68
C ALA A 222 -14.25 9.89 6.16
N LEU A 223 -14.67 11.11 6.54
CA LEU A 223 -13.78 12.13 7.12
C LEU A 223 -13.14 11.66 8.43
N MET A 224 -13.90 11.03 9.32
CA MET A 224 -13.37 10.45 10.57
C MET A 224 -12.26 9.44 10.27
N TYR A 225 -12.47 8.55 9.30
CA TYR A 225 -11.45 7.58 8.87
C TYR A 225 -10.20 8.26 8.27
N VAL A 226 -10.37 9.31 7.48
CA VAL A 226 -9.22 10.10 6.99
C VAL A 226 -8.44 10.74 8.15
N ILE A 227 -9.12 11.29 9.15
CA ILE A 227 -8.48 11.86 10.35
C ILE A 227 -7.72 10.78 11.13
N LEU A 228 -8.32 9.59 11.29
CA LEU A 228 -7.64 8.44 11.91
C LEU A 228 -6.38 8.02 11.14
N ALA A 229 -6.43 8.05 9.80
CA ALA A 229 -5.26 7.79 8.96
C ALA A 229 -4.16 8.84 9.14
N ILE A 230 -4.52 10.13 9.26
CA ILE A 230 -3.56 11.22 9.54
C ILE A 230 -2.90 10.98 10.89
N ILE A 231 -3.69 10.78 11.95
CA ILE A 231 -3.18 10.56 13.31
C ILE A 231 -2.27 9.33 13.34
N GLY A 232 -2.72 8.22 12.76
CA GLY A 232 -1.94 6.98 12.68
C GLY A 232 -0.62 7.17 11.93
N THR A 233 -0.64 7.91 10.83
CA THR A 233 0.57 8.22 10.04
C THR A 233 1.54 9.10 10.83
N VAL A 234 1.06 10.12 11.54
CA VAL A 234 1.90 10.99 12.38
C VAL A 234 2.54 10.20 13.53
N ILE A 235 1.75 9.34 14.20
CA ILE A 235 2.25 8.48 15.28
C ILE A 235 3.34 7.53 14.75
N LEU A 236 3.08 6.85 13.64
CA LEU A 236 4.06 5.98 12.99
C LEU A 236 5.33 6.74 12.64
N TRP A 237 5.19 7.90 11.98
CA TRP A 237 6.33 8.73 11.59
C TRP A 237 7.17 9.13 12.81
N TYR A 238 6.53 9.57 13.89
CA TYR A 238 7.22 9.95 15.13
C TYR A 238 7.94 8.77 15.78
N ILE A 239 7.30 7.60 15.88
CA ILE A 239 7.92 6.42 16.49
C ILE A 239 9.10 5.92 15.65
N LEU A 240 8.96 5.88 14.32
CA LEU A 240 10.05 5.48 13.42
C LEU A 240 11.22 6.46 13.49
N LYS A 241 10.93 7.77 13.56
CA LYS A 241 11.95 8.81 13.74
C LYS A 241 12.66 8.67 15.09
N ARG A 242 11.90 8.40 16.16
CA ARG A 242 12.46 8.15 17.50
C ARG A 242 13.35 6.90 17.50
N GLU A 243 12.93 5.83 16.84
CA GLU A 243 13.69 4.59 16.75
C GLU A 243 14.97 4.74 15.94
N ASN A 244 14.94 5.47 14.81
CA ASN A 244 16.15 5.84 14.09
C ASN A 244 17.11 6.66 14.97
N ALA A 245 16.59 7.66 15.70
CA ALA A 245 17.41 8.46 16.62
C ALA A 245 17.99 7.63 17.78
N ARG A 246 17.29 6.60 18.27
CA ARG A 246 17.83 5.65 19.26
C ARG A 246 19.01 4.87 18.71
N ARG A 247 18.93 4.43 17.45
CA ARG A 247 20.03 3.77 16.75
C ARG A 247 21.21 4.72 16.51
N ASP A 248 20.94 5.97 16.19
CA ASP A 248 22.01 6.98 16.02
C ASP A 248 22.74 7.29 17.34
N ARG A 249 22.11 7.01 18.50
CA ARG A 249 22.73 7.10 19.84
C ARG A 249 23.42 5.81 20.29
N GLY A 250 23.45 4.76 19.47
CA GLY A 250 24.04 3.47 19.80
C GLY A 250 23.24 2.59 20.78
N GLU A 251 22.03 3.02 21.20
CA GLU A 251 21.22 2.27 22.17
C GLU A 251 20.81 0.86 21.67
N ARG A 252 20.85 0.65 20.35
CA ARG A 252 20.48 -0.60 19.68
C ARG A 252 21.68 -1.42 19.21
N ASP A 253 22.90 -0.99 19.51
CA ASP A 253 24.11 -1.65 19.05
C ASP A 253 24.22 -3.03 19.70
N GLU A 254 24.34 -4.05 18.86
CA GLU A 254 24.64 -5.42 19.27
C GLU A 254 26.15 -5.66 19.31
N ILE A 255 26.57 -6.70 20.03
CA ILE A 255 27.96 -7.11 20.06
C ILE A 255 28.24 -7.96 18.83
N ILE A 256 29.25 -7.57 18.05
CA ILE A 256 29.74 -8.33 16.89
C ILE A 256 31.16 -8.75 17.21
N GLN A 257 31.45 -10.06 17.10
CA GLN A 257 32.79 -10.57 17.39
C GLN A 257 33.84 -9.85 16.52
N GLY A 258 34.86 -9.30 17.17
CA GLY A 258 35.93 -8.54 16.51
C GLY A 258 35.66 -7.03 16.32
N GLN A 259 34.52 -6.51 16.80
CA GLN A 259 34.25 -5.07 16.87
C GLN A 259 34.15 -4.61 18.34
N GLU A 260 34.77 -3.47 18.67
CA GLU A 260 34.61 -2.83 19.98
C GLU A 260 33.30 -2.03 20.02
N GLY A 261 32.44 -2.34 20.99
CA GLY A 261 31.16 -1.66 21.19
C GLY A 261 29.97 -2.62 21.29
N GLY A 262 28.78 -2.07 21.53
CA GLY A 262 27.54 -2.82 21.63
C GLY A 262 27.11 -3.19 23.05
N HIS A 263 25.83 -3.50 23.20
CA HIS A 263 25.21 -3.88 24.46
C HIS A 263 24.86 -5.37 24.45
N ILE A 264 25.24 -6.10 25.51
CA ILE A 264 24.90 -7.53 25.68
C ILE A 264 23.39 -7.77 25.57
N ALA A 265 22.58 -6.82 26.05
CA ALA A 265 21.11 -6.87 25.98
C ALA A 265 20.57 -6.95 24.53
N ASN A 266 21.36 -6.51 23.54
CA ASN A 266 21.00 -6.51 22.12
C ASN A 266 21.50 -7.78 21.38
N GLY A 267 22.15 -8.71 22.07
CA GLY A 267 22.66 -9.98 21.51
C GLY A 267 24.15 -9.93 21.14
N CYS A 268 24.72 -11.12 20.91
CA CYS A 268 26.08 -11.32 20.45
C CYS A 268 26.06 -12.18 19.18
N PHE A 269 26.71 -11.71 18.11
CA PHE A 269 26.72 -12.36 16.79
C PHE A 269 28.14 -12.50 16.27
N GLU A 270 28.41 -13.52 15.46
CA GLU A 270 29.74 -13.77 14.89
C GLU A 270 30.05 -12.77 13.77
N SER A 271 29.05 -12.31 13.03
CA SER A 271 29.22 -11.34 11.94
C SER A 271 28.03 -10.38 11.78
N VAL A 272 28.27 -9.27 11.08
CA VAL A 272 27.22 -8.29 10.70
C VAL A 272 26.11 -8.96 9.87
N GLU A 273 26.47 -9.87 8.98
CA GLU A 273 25.52 -10.58 8.11
C GLU A 273 24.60 -11.49 8.92
N GLU A 274 25.16 -12.16 9.93
CA GLU A 274 24.38 -12.98 10.86
C GLU A 274 23.43 -12.12 11.70
N ALA A 275 23.92 -11.02 12.28
CA ALA A 275 23.09 -10.08 13.04
C ALA A 275 21.94 -9.53 12.19
N LYS A 276 22.21 -9.19 10.93
CA LYS A 276 21.21 -8.69 9.97
C LYS A 276 20.15 -9.74 9.64
N ARG A 277 20.56 -11.00 9.44
CA ARG A 277 19.65 -12.13 9.16
C ARG A 277 18.79 -12.51 10.36
N GLU A 278 19.36 -12.48 11.57
CA GLU A 278 18.68 -12.87 12.80
C GLU A 278 17.72 -11.80 13.32
N LYS A 279 18.16 -10.53 13.34
CA LYS A 279 17.39 -9.40 13.90
C LYS A 279 16.45 -8.77 12.87
N GLY A 280 16.79 -8.83 11.58
CA GLY A 280 16.02 -8.19 10.52
C GLY A 280 15.89 -6.68 10.75
N ASP A 281 14.67 -6.19 10.90
CA ASP A 281 14.38 -4.77 11.13
C ASP A 281 14.72 -4.26 12.54
N GLU A 282 15.21 -5.13 13.44
CA GLU A 282 15.79 -4.78 14.74
C GLU A 282 17.31 -4.63 14.74
N TRP A 283 17.98 -4.95 13.62
CA TRP A 283 19.41 -4.76 13.46
C TRP A 283 19.81 -3.29 13.66
N SER A 284 20.95 -3.04 14.33
CA SER A 284 21.44 -1.68 14.65
C SER A 284 21.64 -0.80 13.42
N GLY A 285 22.10 -1.39 12.32
CA GLY A 285 22.32 -0.70 11.04
C GLY A 285 21.06 -0.46 10.22
N TYR A 286 19.92 -1.06 10.58
CA TYR A 286 18.67 -0.86 9.85
C TYR A 286 18.14 0.56 10.07
N ARG A 287 17.72 1.23 9.00
CA ARG A 287 17.13 2.56 9.06
C ARG A 287 15.73 2.56 8.47
N HIS A 288 14.75 2.98 9.27
CA HIS A 288 13.39 3.15 8.78
C HIS A 288 13.31 4.35 7.85
N THR A 289 12.63 4.17 6.72
CA THR A 289 12.27 5.26 5.81
C THR A 289 11.18 6.12 6.47
N LEU A 290 11.37 7.44 6.45
CA LEU A 290 10.43 8.41 7.03
C LEU A 290 9.45 8.98 6.00
#